data_AF-A0AAV2CFT9-F1
#
_entry.id   AF-A0AAV2CFT9-F1
#
_cell.length_a   1.000
_cell.length_b   1.000
_cell.length_c   1.000
_cell.angle_alpha   90.00
_cell.angle_beta   90.00
_cell.angle_gamma   90.00
#
_symmetry.space_group_name_H-M   'P 1'
#
loop_
_entity.id
_entity.type
_entity.pdbx_description
1 polymer ?
#
loop_
_entity_poly.entity_id
_entity_poly.type
_entity_poly.pdbx_seq_one_letter_code
_entity_poly.pdbx_strand_id
1 'polypeptide(L)'
;MWFRNPFPRFYKDADFQIACDQYTGRRGDGSSTDRRNRPNGGFTFVRSNVRTLQFYQFWYHARQSFPGMHDQDVLNKIKFDALLDAIGLNVWFLDTAYFGRFCEPARNHARQLLRRAGPQDPRPQRRAWDWKHYMSLPADSRGSASFTWRAPQRCRENSPPLAYQSSRSKKSSR
;
A
#
# COMPACT_ATOMS: atom_id res chain seq x y z
N MET A 1 9.14 4.48 -7.93
CA MET A 1 8.98 5.85 -8.48
C MET A 1 7.77 6.48 -7.85
N TRP A 2 7.90 7.71 -7.38
CA TRP A 2 6.78 8.52 -6.90
C TRP A 2 6.41 9.48 -8.01
N PHE A 3 5.11 9.60 -8.28
CA PHE A 3 4.61 10.49 -9.32
C PHE A 3 4.12 11.81 -8.74
N ARG A 4 3.84 11.84 -7.44
CA ARG A 4 3.41 13.02 -6.70
C ARG A 4 4.14 13.10 -5.37
N ASN A 5 4.13 14.29 -4.79
CA ASN A 5 4.60 14.51 -3.44
C ASN A 5 3.80 13.65 -2.44
N PRO A 6 4.44 12.73 -1.68
CA PRO A 6 3.73 11.88 -0.74
C PRO A 6 3.49 12.53 0.62
N PHE A 7 4.24 13.59 0.98
CA PHE A 7 4.17 14.24 2.30
C PHE A 7 2.76 14.66 2.73
N PRO A 8 1.89 15.20 1.85
CA PRO A 8 0.52 15.58 2.24
C PRO A 8 -0.38 14.40 2.66
N ARG A 9 0.05 13.15 2.45
CA ARG A 9 -0.69 11.94 2.87
C ARG A 9 -0.04 11.22 4.05
N PHE A 10 1.06 11.75 4.58
CA PHE A 10 1.66 11.20 5.79
C PHE A 10 0.92 11.67 7.03
N TYR A 11 0.88 10.79 8.02
CA TYR A 11 0.33 11.07 9.32
C TYR A 11 1.40 11.73 10.18
N LYS A 12 1.10 12.94 10.69
CA LYS A 12 2.07 13.73 11.45
C LYS A 12 2.47 13.05 12.75
N ASP A 13 1.52 12.39 13.41
CA ASP A 13 1.70 11.80 14.73
C ASP A 13 2.25 10.37 14.69
N ALA A 14 2.49 9.83 13.50
CA ALA A 14 3.01 8.48 13.35
C ALA A 14 4.52 8.42 13.58
N ASP A 15 4.94 7.46 14.39
CA ASP A 15 6.34 7.11 14.60
C ASP A 15 6.87 6.32 13.39
N PHE A 16 6.07 5.37 12.93
CA PHE A 16 6.39 4.45 11.85
C PHE A 16 5.21 4.31 10.89
N GLN A 17 5.44 4.59 9.61
CA GLN A 17 4.43 4.51 8.57
C GLN A 17 4.90 3.58 7.45
N ILE A 18 4.06 2.64 7.01
CA ILE A 18 4.45 1.64 6.02
C ILE A 18 3.35 1.43 4.98
N ALA A 19 3.75 1.26 3.71
CA ALA A 19 2.83 0.86 2.65
C ALA A 19 2.24 -0.54 2.91
N CYS A 20 1.14 -0.87 2.25
CA CYS A 20 0.47 -2.16 2.42
C CYS A 20 0.32 -2.90 1.09
N ASP A 21 0.38 -4.23 1.14
CA ASP A 21 -0.15 -5.08 0.07
C ASP A 21 -1.68 -5.26 0.22
N GLN A 22 -2.19 -5.22 1.46
CA GLN A 22 -3.63 -5.30 1.75
C GLN A 22 -4.01 -4.31 2.84
N TYR A 23 -4.90 -3.38 2.47
CA TYR A 23 -5.44 -2.37 3.37
C TYR A 23 -6.89 -2.70 3.74
N THR A 24 -7.15 -2.99 5.02
CA THR A 24 -8.46 -3.42 5.53
C THR A 24 -9.53 -2.35 5.34
N GLY A 25 -9.16 -1.06 5.40
CA GLY A 25 -10.09 0.06 5.17
C GLY A 25 -10.75 0.09 3.78
N ARG A 26 -10.31 -0.73 2.80
CA ARG A 26 -11.06 -0.93 1.54
C ARG A 26 -12.46 -1.54 1.75
N ARG A 27 -12.70 -2.24 2.86
CA ARG A 27 -13.98 -2.89 3.19
C ARG A 27 -14.91 -2.04 4.06
N GLY A 28 -14.51 -0.82 4.42
CA GLY A 28 -15.30 0.11 5.24
C GLY A 28 -15.20 -0.14 6.76
N ASP A 29 -14.39 -1.11 7.19
CA ASP A 29 -14.24 -1.57 8.59
C ASP A 29 -12.83 -1.35 9.18
N GLY A 30 -11.89 -0.85 8.36
CA GLY A 30 -10.47 -0.76 8.72
C GLY A 30 -9.92 0.66 8.76
N SER A 31 -9.07 0.93 9.76
CA SER A 31 -8.35 2.20 9.96
C SER A 31 -6.91 2.10 9.47
N SER A 32 -6.26 3.25 9.23
CA SER A 32 -4.80 3.31 9.02
C SER A 32 -4.01 2.84 10.24
N THR A 33 -4.62 2.72 11.41
CA THR A 33 -3.96 2.18 12.62
C THR A 33 -4.26 0.69 12.85
N ASP A 34 -5.09 0.07 12.02
CA ASP A 34 -5.47 -1.33 12.18
C ASP A 34 -4.29 -2.26 11.87
N ARG A 35 -3.76 -2.94 12.89
CA ARG A 35 -2.64 -3.89 12.76
C ARG A 35 -2.95 -5.10 11.86
N ARG A 36 -4.22 -5.35 11.51
CA ARG A 36 -4.60 -6.40 10.54
C ARG A 36 -4.19 -6.06 9.11
N ASN A 37 -3.91 -4.79 8.80
CA ASN A 37 -3.29 -4.39 7.53
C ASN A 37 -2.01 -5.19 7.26
N ARG A 38 -1.78 -5.61 6.01
CA ARG A 38 -0.57 -6.37 5.62
C ARG A 38 0.50 -5.42 5.09
N PRO A 39 1.52 -5.04 5.90
CA PRO A 39 2.59 -4.17 5.47
C PRO A 39 3.39 -4.73 4.30
N ASN A 40 3.89 -3.81 3.48
CA ASN A 40 4.80 -4.06 2.37
C ASN A 40 6.08 -3.24 2.60
N GLY A 41 7.23 -3.89 2.59
CA GLY A 41 8.53 -3.25 2.80
C GLY A 41 9.01 -2.34 1.65
N GLY A 42 8.17 -2.09 0.63
CA GLY A 42 8.52 -1.28 -0.52
C GLY A 42 8.53 0.23 -0.27
N PHE A 43 7.91 0.69 0.82
CA PHE A 43 7.98 2.08 1.25
C PHE A 43 7.68 2.21 2.74
N THR A 44 8.55 2.91 3.45
CA THR A 44 8.38 3.32 4.84
C THR A 44 8.73 4.78 5.01
N PHE A 45 8.08 5.44 5.97
CA PHE A 45 8.47 6.76 6.47
C PHE A 45 8.49 6.70 7.99
N VAL A 46 9.60 7.10 8.59
CA VAL A 46 9.86 6.91 10.03
C VAL A 46 10.36 8.21 10.64
N ARG A 47 9.81 8.57 11.79
CA ARG A 47 10.31 9.67 12.61
C ARG A 47 11.31 9.12 13.63
N SER A 48 12.52 9.65 13.64
CA SER A 48 13.52 9.24 14.62
C SER A 48 13.10 9.65 16.03
N ASN A 49 12.96 8.66 16.91
CA ASN A 49 12.72 8.82 18.33
C ASN A 49 13.04 7.52 19.08
N VAL A 50 13.00 7.57 20.42
CA VAL A 50 13.33 6.42 21.30
C VAL A 50 12.46 5.19 20.99
N ARG A 51 11.17 5.36 20.70
CA ARG A 51 10.25 4.26 20.38
C ARG A 51 10.63 3.58 19.08
N THR A 52 10.92 4.35 18.03
CA THR A 52 11.35 3.79 16.74
C THR A 52 12.70 3.09 16.83
N LEU A 53 13.62 3.59 17.66
CA LEU A 53 14.91 2.94 17.89
C LEU A 53 14.72 1.55 18.53
N GLN A 54 13.92 1.47 19.61
CA GLN A 54 13.58 0.22 20.27
C GLN A 54 12.86 -0.75 19.32
N PHE A 55 11.91 -0.23 18.54
CA PHE A 55 11.20 -1.02 17.54
C PHE A 55 12.14 -1.60 16.47
N TYR A 56 13.07 -0.81 15.94
CA TYR A 56 14.02 -1.31 14.93
C TYR A 56 14.98 -2.34 15.48
N GLN A 57 15.46 -2.18 16.72
CA GLN A 57 16.26 -3.20 17.40
C GLN A 57 15.47 -4.49 17.56
N PHE A 58 14.23 -4.41 18.05
CA PHE A 58 13.35 -5.58 18.18
C PHE A 58 13.10 -6.26 16.85
N TRP A 59 12.73 -5.50 15.81
CA TRP A 59 12.44 -6.05 14.48
C TRP A 59 13.69 -6.69 13.85
N TYR A 60 14.87 -6.08 14.02
CA TYR A 60 16.14 -6.65 13.57
C TYR A 60 16.43 -8.00 14.26
N HIS A 61 16.32 -8.06 15.59
CA HIS A 61 16.57 -9.29 16.35
C HIS A 61 15.52 -10.37 16.08
N ALA A 62 14.25 -10.00 15.85
CA ALA A 62 13.19 -10.94 15.52
C ALA A 62 13.52 -11.80 14.28
N ARG A 63 14.34 -11.30 13.34
CA ARG A 63 14.80 -12.08 12.18
C ARG A 63 15.50 -13.38 12.57
N GLN A 64 16.15 -13.43 13.74
CA GLN A 64 16.83 -14.63 14.23
C GLN A 64 15.83 -15.75 14.57
N SER A 65 14.62 -15.40 15.00
CA SER A 65 13.53 -16.34 15.28
C SER A 65 12.76 -16.78 14.03
N PHE A 66 12.99 -16.13 12.89
CA PHE A 66 12.29 -16.38 11.62
C PHE A 66 13.28 -16.53 10.45
N PRO A 67 14.16 -17.56 10.48
CA PRO A 67 15.17 -17.75 9.44
C PRO A 67 14.53 -17.96 8.06
N GLY A 68 15.12 -17.34 7.03
CA GLY A 68 14.65 -17.44 5.66
C GLY A 68 13.44 -16.57 5.31
N MET A 69 12.82 -15.87 6.26
CA MET A 69 11.71 -14.95 5.99
C MET A 69 12.21 -13.58 5.54
N HIS A 70 11.44 -12.94 4.64
CA HIS A 70 11.66 -11.54 4.28
C HIS A 70 11.24 -10.60 5.42
N ASP A 71 11.85 -9.42 5.49
CA ASP A 71 11.61 -8.44 6.55
C ASP A 71 10.13 -8.06 6.74
N GLN A 72 9.37 -7.96 5.65
CA GLN A 72 7.93 -7.69 5.69
C GLN A 72 7.11 -8.84 6.31
N ASP A 73 7.57 -10.08 6.15
CA ASP A 73 6.89 -11.26 6.69
C ASP A 73 7.17 -11.37 8.19
N VAL A 74 8.42 -11.10 8.59
CA VAL A 74 8.82 -10.96 9.99
C VAL A 74 7.99 -9.86 10.67
N LEU A 75 7.88 -8.68 10.04
CA LEU A 75 7.04 -7.60 10.56
C LEU A 75 5.58 -8.03 10.73
N ASN A 76 5.04 -8.79 9.78
CA ASN A 76 3.68 -9.33 9.87
C ASN A 76 3.48 -10.28 11.06
N LYS A 77 4.54 -11.00 11.47
CA LYS A 77 4.50 -11.90 12.64
C LYS A 77 4.56 -11.13 13.96
N ILE A 78 5.40 -10.11 14.05
CA ILE A 78 5.69 -9.41 15.31
C ILE A 78 4.83 -8.17 15.56
N LYS A 79 4.06 -7.69 14.58
CA LYS A 79 3.26 -6.45 14.72
C LYS A 79 2.15 -6.49 15.78
N PHE A 80 1.85 -7.67 16.33
CA PHE A 80 0.91 -7.86 17.44
C PHE A 80 1.61 -8.16 18.78
N ASP A 81 2.95 -8.13 18.80
CA ASP A 81 3.71 -8.37 20.00
C ASP A 81 3.44 -7.28 21.06
N ALA A 82 3.32 -7.69 22.32
CA ALA A 82 3.03 -6.79 23.44
C ALA A 82 4.11 -5.72 23.63
N LEU A 83 5.34 -5.95 23.15
CA LEU A 83 6.41 -4.96 23.17
C LEU A 83 6.02 -3.68 22.41
N LEU A 84 5.32 -3.79 21.28
CA LEU A 84 4.91 -2.61 20.49
C LEU A 84 3.95 -1.72 21.28
N ASP A 85 3.08 -2.33 22.09
CA ASP A 85 2.19 -1.62 23.00
C ASP A 85 2.96 -1.03 24.19
N ALA A 86 3.89 -1.80 24.76
CA ALA A 86 4.70 -1.37 25.90
C ALA A 86 5.57 -0.14 25.58
N ILE A 87 6.18 -0.09 24.39
CA ILE A 87 6.95 1.07 23.93
C ILE A 87 6.05 2.22 23.42
N GLY A 88 4.74 1.96 23.28
CA GLY A 88 3.76 2.93 22.78
C GLY A 88 4.00 3.35 21.34
N LEU A 89 4.45 2.42 20.47
CA LEU A 89 4.81 2.73 19.09
C LEU A 89 3.57 3.09 18.26
N ASN A 90 3.56 4.29 17.67
CA ASN A 90 2.45 4.72 16.83
C ASN A 90 2.66 4.27 15.37
N VAL A 91 2.13 3.09 15.03
CA VAL A 91 2.22 2.48 13.69
C VAL A 91 1.03 2.88 12.82
N TRP A 92 1.32 3.37 11.62
CA TRP A 92 0.31 3.69 10.61
C TRP A 92 0.57 2.97 9.29
N PHE A 93 -0.52 2.52 8.68
CA PHE A 93 -0.56 1.81 7.43
C PHE A 93 -1.05 2.76 6.35
N LEU A 94 -0.26 2.89 5.29
CA LEU A 94 -0.56 3.80 4.20
C LEU A 94 -1.54 3.15 3.22
N ASP A 95 -2.63 3.85 2.92
CA ASP A 95 -3.69 3.33 2.06
C ASP A 95 -3.17 3.07 0.63
N THR A 96 -3.40 1.85 0.17
CA THR A 96 -3.15 1.38 -1.20
C THR A 96 -3.78 2.25 -2.30
N ALA A 97 -4.82 3.03 -2.00
CA ALA A 97 -5.37 4.02 -2.92
C ALA A 97 -4.34 5.09 -3.34
N TYR A 98 -3.38 5.38 -2.45
CA TYR A 98 -2.30 6.35 -2.67
C TYR A 98 -0.93 5.68 -2.83
N PHE A 99 -0.70 4.57 -2.13
CA PHE A 99 0.59 3.86 -2.05
C PHE A 99 0.52 2.42 -2.58
N GLY A 100 -0.27 2.19 -3.63
CA GLY A 100 -0.51 0.86 -4.19
C GLY A 100 0.58 0.34 -5.13
N ARG A 101 0.48 -0.94 -5.50
CA ARG A 101 1.35 -1.55 -6.52
C ARG A 101 0.84 -1.29 -7.94
N PHE A 102 1.72 -1.42 -8.93
CA PHE A 102 1.31 -1.29 -10.33
C PHE A 102 0.36 -2.39 -10.82
N CYS A 103 0.46 -3.59 -10.22
CA CYS A 103 -0.43 -4.70 -10.54
C CYS A 103 -1.75 -4.65 -9.76
N GLU A 104 -1.97 -3.67 -8.89
CA GLU A 104 -3.24 -3.53 -8.18
C GLU A 104 -4.24 -2.71 -9.03
N PRO A 105 -5.49 -3.18 -9.17
CA PRO A 105 -6.56 -2.38 -9.75
C PRO A 105 -6.74 -1.12 -8.91
N ALA A 106 -6.65 0.04 -9.53
CA ALA A 106 -6.87 1.29 -8.83
C ALA A 106 -8.24 1.85 -9.16
N ARG A 107 -9.04 2.16 -8.13
CA ARG A 107 -10.35 2.80 -8.30
C ARG A 107 -10.25 4.19 -8.92
N ASN A 108 -9.16 4.91 -8.65
CA ASN A 108 -8.90 6.23 -9.24
C ASN A 108 -7.42 6.42 -9.52
N HIS A 109 -7.07 6.51 -10.81
CA HIS A 109 -5.70 6.74 -11.27
C HIS A 109 -5.16 8.12 -10.92
N ALA A 110 -6.03 9.11 -10.69
CA ALA A 110 -5.65 10.44 -10.27
C ALA A 110 -5.32 10.58 -8.77
N ARG A 111 -5.66 9.60 -7.93
CA ARG A 111 -5.34 9.66 -6.49
C ARG A 111 -3.98 9.05 -6.13
N GLN A 112 -3.37 8.29 -7.03
CA GLN A 112 -2.14 7.56 -6.72
C GLN A 112 -0.90 8.46 -6.64
N LEU A 113 -0.11 8.28 -5.59
CA LEU A 113 1.14 9.00 -5.30
C LEU A 113 2.36 8.14 -5.58
N LEU A 114 2.40 6.96 -4.96
CA LEU A 114 3.45 5.97 -5.11
C LEU A 114 2.86 4.78 -5.83
N ARG A 115 3.61 4.31 -6.82
CA ARG A 115 3.31 3.05 -7.47
C ARG A 115 4.62 2.28 -7.59
N ARG A 116 4.65 1.08 -7.00
CA ARG A 116 5.88 0.27 -6.94
C ARG A 116 5.99 -0.64 -8.17
N ALA A 117 7.13 -0.52 -8.85
CA ALA A 117 7.63 -1.58 -9.74
C ALA A 117 7.96 -2.76 -8.85
N GLY A 118 7.32 -3.90 -9.06
CA GLY A 118 7.87 -5.13 -8.50
C GLY A 118 9.32 -5.28 -8.96
N PRO A 119 10.15 -6.08 -8.26
CA PRO A 119 11.52 -6.38 -8.71
C PRO A 119 11.61 -6.92 -10.15
N GLN A 120 10.47 -7.28 -10.75
CA GLN A 120 10.32 -7.78 -12.11
C GLN A 120 9.73 -6.76 -13.09
N ASP A 121 9.68 -5.45 -12.78
CA ASP A 121 9.29 -4.45 -13.79
C ASP A 121 10.55 -4.00 -14.57
N PRO A 122 10.75 -4.53 -15.79
CA PRO A 122 11.99 -4.33 -16.51
C PRO A 122 12.06 -2.96 -17.20
N ARG A 123 11.02 -2.10 -17.08
CA ARG A 123 10.88 -0.90 -17.92
C ARG A 123 10.36 0.33 -17.16
N PRO A 124 11.15 0.90 -16.22
CA PRO A 124 10.79 2.15 -15.53
C PRO A 124 10.47 3.29 -16.50
N GLN A 125 11.14 3.35 -17.65
CA GLN A 125 10.92 4.35 -18.70
C GLN A 125 9.48 4.37 -19.23
N ARG A 126 8.84 3.20 -19.39
CA ARG A 126 7.44 3.12 -19.85
C ARG A 126 6.48 3.82 -18.90
N ARG A 127 6.78 3.78 -17.60
CA ARG A 127 5.92 4.36 -16.57
C ARG A 127 6.16 5.85 -16.40
N ALA A 128 7.40 6.30 -16.63
CA ALA A 128 7.68 7.71 -16.80
C ALA A 128 6.93 8.28 -18.03
N TRP A 129 6.85 7.52 -19.12
CA TRP A 129 6.06 7.90 -20.30
C TRP A 129 4.55 7.94 -19.99
N ASP A 130 4.00 6.90 -19.35
CA ASP A 130 2.59 6.89 -18.94
C ASP A 130 2.25 8.09 -18.04
N TRP A 131 3.17 8.44 -17.13
CA TRP A 131 3.01 9.61 -16.27
C TRP A 131 3.07 10.92 -17.07
N LYS A 132 4.01 11.07 -18.00
CA LYS A 132 4.06 12.25 -18.89
C LYS A 132 2.77 12.40 -19.68
N HIS A 133 2.26 11.31 -20.25
CA HIS A 133 1.01 11.32 -20.99
C HIS A 133 -0.17 11.71 -20.09
N TYR A 134 -0.28 11.12 -18.89
CA TYR A 134 -1.31 11.50 -17.92
C TYR A 134 -1.25 12.99 -17.55
N MET A 135 -0.05 13.54 -17.34
CA MET A 135 0.13 14.94 -16.97
C MET A 135 -0.17 15.91 -18.12
N SER A 136 -0.13 15.46 -19.38
CA SER A 136 -0.57 16.25 -20.53
C SER A 136 -2.09 16.32 -20.71
N LEU A 137 -2.88 15.52 -19.98
CA LEU A 137 -4.34 15.54 -20.08
C LEU A 137 -4.93 16.81 -19.42
N PRO A 138 -6.03 17.35 -19.95
CA PRO A 138 -6.83 18.39 -19.28
C PRO A 138 -7.16 18.02 -17.83
N ALA A 139 -7.27 19.00 -16.93
CA ALA A 139 -7.54 18.74 -15.52
C ALA A 139 -8.85 17.95 -15.32
N ASP A 140 -9.87 18.27 -16.13
CA ASP A 140 -11.20 17.64 -16.05
C ASP A 140 -11.21 16.18 -16.51
N SER A 141 -10.24 15.78 -17.32
CA SER A 141 -10.04 14.39 -17.72
C SER A 141 -9.04 13.64 -16.84
N ARG A 142 -8.28 14.33 -15.99
CA ARG A 142 -7.36 13.74 -15.01
C ARG A 142 -8.12 13.14 -13.83
N GLY A 143 -8.63 11.92 -14.02
CA GLY A 143 -9.34 11.15 -12.99
C GLY A 143 -10.60 10.45 -13.48
N SER A 144 -10.96 10.64 -14.75
CA SER A 144 -11.97 9.84 -15.42
C SER A 144 -11.44 8.42 -15.67
N ALA A 145 -12.36 7.48 -15.90
CA ALA A 145 -12.06 6.08 -16.20
C ALA A 145 -11.28 5.86 -17.52
N SER A 146 -11.03 6.92 -18.31
CA SER A 146 -10.41 6.79 -19.64
C SER A 146 -8.89 6.61 -19.61
N PHE A 147 -8.19 7.08 -18.57
CA PHE A 147 -6.74 6.87 -18.46
C PHE A 147 -6.43 5.58 -17.68
N THR A 148 -5.89 4.59 -18.38
CA THR A 148 -5.40 3.34 -17.80
C THR A 148 -3.89 3.26 -17.93
N TRP A 149 -3.21 3.02 -16.81
CA TRP A 149 -1.78 2.76 -16.83
C TRP A 149 -1.47 1.42 -17.50
N ARG A 150 -0.37 1.34 -18.25
CA ARG A 150 0.07 0.07 -18.84
C ARG A 150 0.70 -0.79 -17.75
N ALA A 151 -0.06 -1.75 -17.24
CA ALA A 151 0.45 -2.75 -16.30
C ALA A 151 1.42 -3.71 -17.03
N PRO A 152 2.51 -4.17 -16.36
CA PRO A 152 3.33 -5.29 -16.85
C PRO A 152 2.45 -6.48 -17.25
N GLN A 153 2.82 -7.20 -18.33
CA GLN A 153 2.03 -8.36 -18.82
C GLN A 153 1.76 -9.40 -17.72
N ARG A 154 2.73 -9.66 -16.83
CA ARG A 154 2.58 -10.56 -15.67
C ARG A 154 1.51 -10.14 -14.66
N CYS A 155 1.08 -8.88 -14.65
CA CYS A 155 -0.06 -8.45 -13.83
C CYS A 155 -1.40 -8.97 -14.39
N ARG A 156 -1.47 -9.25 -15.70
CA ARG A 156 -2.70 -9.74 -16.35
C ARG A 156 -2.95 -11.22 -16.06
N GLU A 157 -1.90 -12.00 -15.88
CA GLU A 157 -1.97 -13.45 -15.60
C GLU A 157 -2.36 -13.78 -14.15
N ASN A 158 -2.18 -12.84 -13.21
CA ASN A 158 -2.47 -13.04 -11.77
C ASN A 158 -3.59 -12.14 -11.21
N SER A 159 -4.38 -11.50 -12.08
CA SER A 159 -5.55 -10.73 -11.63
C SER A 159 -6.71 -11.70 -11.36
N PRO A 160 -7.28 -11.77 -10.14
CA PRO A 160 -8.54 -12.47 -9.97
C PRO A 160 -9.59 -11.81 -10.89
N PRO A 161 -10.47 -12.59 -11.54
CA PRO A 161 -11.43 -12.05 -12.47
C PRO A 161 -12.28 -10.98 -11.79
N LEU A 162 -12.56 -9.90 -12.53
CA LEU A 162 -13.50 -8.83 -12.17
C LEU A 162 -14.94 -9.41 -12.12
N ALA A 163 -15.23 -10.24 -11.13
CA ALA A 163 -16.56 -10.78 -10.88
C ALA A 163 -16.96 -10.48 -9.43
N TYR A 164 -17.24 -9.20 -9.16
CA TYR A 164 -18.18 -8.84 -8.11
C TYR A 164 -18.84 -7.49 -8.44
N GLN A 165 -19.60 -7.48 -9.53
CA GLN A 165 -20.74 -6.58 -9.68
C GLN A 165 -21.96 -7.45 -9.96
N SER A 166 -23.10 -7.06 -9.38
CA SER A 166 -24.42 -7.70 -9.41
C SER A 166 -24.64 -8.87 -8.44
N SER A 167 -24.91 -8.55 -7.17
CA SER A 167 -26.07 -9.13 -6.51
C SER A 167 -27.18 -8.06 -6.45
N ARG A 168 -27.97 -8.04 -7.53
CA ARG A 168 -29.28 -7.38 -7.54
C ARG A 168 -30.13 -7.93 -6.40
N SER A 169 -30.73 -7.00 -5.65
CA SER A 169 -31.97 -7.17 -4.90
C SER A 169 -32.90 -8.22 -5.51
N LYS A 170 -33.18 -9.30 -4.77
CA LYS A 170 -34.44 -10.02 -4.84
C LYS A 170 -35.03 -10.07 -3.44
N LYS A 171 -36.01 -9.17 -3.27
CA LYS A 171 -37.11 -9.13 -2.32
C LYS A 171 -37.39 -10.46 -1.62
N SER A 172 -37.43 -10.37 -0.28
CA SER A 172 -38.28 -11.19 0.57
C SER A 172 -39.73 -11.10 0.11
N SER A 173 -40.36 -12.25 -0.13
CA SER A 173 -41.81 -12.44 -0.24
C SER A 173 -42.11 -13.93 -0.26
N ARG A 174 -42.19 -14.54 0.93
CA ARG A 174 -43.27 -15.41 1.41
C ARG A 174 -42.79 -16.13 2.67
#